data_AF-A0A0S8KVD6-F1
#
_entry.id   AF-A0A0S8KVD6-F1
#
_cell.length_a   1.000
_cell.length_b   1.000
_cell.length_c   1.000
_cell.angle_alpha   90.00
_cell.angle_beta   90.00
_cell.angle_gamma   90.00
#
_symmetry.space_group_name_H-M   'P 1'
#
loop_
_entity.id
_entity.type
_entity.pdbx_description
1 polymer ?
#
loop_
_entity_poly.entity_id
_entity_poly.type
_entity_poly.pdbx_seq_one_letter_code
_entity_poly.pdbx_strand_id
1 'polypeptide(L)'
;METFFLLIVVILIVLAVSDLVVGVSNDAVNFLNSAIGSKAAPFIIIMIIAAAGIVFGATFSSGMMEVARKGIFHPDQFFFREIMIIFLAVMMTDIILLDFFNTFALPTSTTVSIVFELLGAAVAVSIIKITASGSTMADMSQYINTSSALLMITAILLSVVIAFTVGLIIQYLVRVMFSFNFKKNIKYFGALWGGIAISAITFFILIKGAKGSSFL
;
A
#
# COMPACT_ATOMS: atom_id res chain seq x y z
N MET A 1 32.98 -4.74 -8.24
CA MET A 1 31.77 -5.28 -7.58
C MET A 1 31.03 -4.21 -6.81
N GLU A 2 31.72 -3.41 -5.99
CA GLU A 2 31.10 -2.29 -5.25
C GLU A 2 30.48 -1.22 -6.16
N THR A 3 31.18 -0.82 -7.23
CA THR A 3 30.66 0.19 -8.19
C THR A 3 29.38 -0.25 -8.88
N PHE A 4 29.22 -1.56 -9.13
CA PHE A 4 28.00 -2.12 -9.73
C PHE A 4 26.81 -2.02 -8.78
N PHE A 5 27.01 -2.37 -7.50
CA PHE A 5 25.94 -2.25 -6.50
C PHE A 5 25.62 -0.79 -6.18
N LEU A 6 26.63 0.07 -6.10
CA LEU A 6 26.44 1.51 -5.93
C LEU A 6 25.57 2.09 -7.04
N LEU A 7 25.83 1.71 -8.30
CA LEU A 7 25.02 2.13 -9.44
C LEU A 7 23.56 1.70 -9.30
N ILE A 8 23.30 0.44 -8.92
CA ILE A 8 21.93 -0.05 -8.70
C ILE A 8 21.26 0.73 -7.57
N VAL A 9 21.95 1.01 -6.46
CA VAL A 9 21.39 1.79 -5.35
C VAL A 9 20.99 3.19 -5.80
N VAL A 10 21.85 3.88 -6.56
CA VAL A 10 21.54 5.21 -7.10
C VAL A 10 20.30 5.16 -7.99
N ILE A 11 20.21 4.16 -8.87
CA ILE A 11 19.04 3.96 -9.73
C ILE A 11 17.79 3.72 -8.87
N LEU A 12 17.85 2.82 -7.88
CA LEU A 12 16.73 2.53 -6.99
C LEU A 12 16.24 3.76 -6.24
N ILE A 13 17.14 4.65 -5.80
CA ILE A 13 16.75 5.91 -5.16
C ILE A 13 15.99 6.81 -6.14
N VAL A 14 16.48 6.96 -7.37
CA VAL A 14 15.80 7.77 -8.39
C VAL A 14 14.43 7.19 -8.72
N LEU A 15 14.34 5.87 -8.90
CA LEU A 15 13.09 5.17 -9.14
C LEU A 15 12.12 5.32 -7.96
N ALA A 16 12.59 5.17 -6.72
CA ALA A 16 11.75 5.32 -5.53
C ALA A 16 11.16 6.73 -5.40
N VAL A 17 11.89 7.78 -5.79
CA VAL A 17 11.34 9.15 -5.81
C VAL A 17 10.25 9.28 -6.88
N SER A 18 10.49 8.75 -8.08
CA SER A 18 9.50 8.75 -9.15
C SER A 18 8.24 7.99 -8.73
N ASP A 19 8.43 6.81 -8.15
CA ASP A 19 7.35 5.96 -7.68
C ASP A 19 6.52 6.64 -6.58
N LEU A 20 7.16 7.31 -5.64
CA LEU A 20 6.45 8.09 -4.62
C LEU A 20 5.55 9.16 -5.24
N VAL A 21 5.99 9.85 -6.28
CA VAL A 21 5.18 10.87 -6.96
C VAL A 21 4.00 10.23 -7.69
N VAL A 22 4.24 9.15 -8.45
CA VAL A 22 3.22 8.48 -9.26
C VAL A 22 2.21 7.73 -8.38
N GLY A 23 2.69 6.98 -7.40
CA GLY A 23 1.88 6.21 -6.45
C GLY A 23 1.04 7.10 -5.53
N VAL A 24 1.62 8.14 -4.94
CA VAL A 24 0.83 9.09 -4.12
C VAL A 24 -0.20 9.82 -4.96
N SER A 25 0.11 10.16 -6.22
CA SER A 25 -0.84 10.80 -7.12
C SER A 25 -2.02 9.88 -7.48
N ASN A 26 -1.73 8.61 -7.77
CA ASN A 26 -2.76 7.59 -8.01
C ASN A 26 -3.68 7.43 -6.79
N ASP A 27 -3.10 7.34 -5.60
CA ASP A 27 -3.87 7.10 -4.37
C ASP A 27 -4.58 8.36 -3.85
N ALA A 28 -4.10 9.56 -4.20
CA ALA A 28 -4.68 10.83 -3.79
C ALA A 28 -6.15 10.96 -4.17
N VAL A 29 -6.53 10.44 -5.33
CA VAL A 29 -7.91 10.44 -5.82
C VAL A 29 -8.84 9.70 -4.84
N ASN A 30 -8.36 8.65 -4.18
CA ASN A 30 -9.18 7.81 -3.29
C ASN A 30 -9.60 8.55 -2.01
N PHE A 31 -8.74 9.41 -1.44
CA PHE A 31 -9.05 10.12 -0.19
C PHE A 31 -9.40 11.61 -0.37
N LEU A 32 -8.98 12.25 -1.47
CA LEU A 32 -9.32 13.66 -1.74
C LEU A 32 -10.70 13.85 -2.37
N ASN A 33 -11.18 12.89 -3.17
CA ASN A 33 -12.44 13.04 -3.91
C ASN A 33 -13.63 13.38 -3.02
N SER A 34 -13.75 12.71 -1.86
CA SER A 34 -14.86 12.94 -0.93
C SER A 34 -14.83 14.36 -0.34
N ALA A 35 -13.65 14.87 0.01
CA ALA A 35 -13.49 16.20 0.62
C ALA A 35 -13.66 17.32 -0.42
N ILE A 36 -13.07 17.16 -1.61
CA ILE A 36 -13.16 18.13 -2.70
C ILE A 36 -14.58 18.17 -3.27
N GLY A 37 -15.17 17.00 -3.56
CA GLY A 37 -16.51 16.88 -4.15
C GLY A 37 -17.62 17.42 -3.25
N SER A 38 -17.48 17.25 -1.92
CA SER A 38 -18.43 17.80 -0.94
C SER A 38 -18.22 19.28 -0.62
N LYS A 39 -17.14 19.90 -1.11
CA LYS A 39 -16.72 21.27 -0.78
C LYS A 39 -16.64 21.50 0.74
N ALA A 40 -16.11 20.52 1.47
CA ALA A 40 -16.03 20.56 2.93
C ALA A 40 -15.12 21.68 3.47
N ALA A 41 -14.06 22.02 2.72
CA ALA A 41 -13.12 23.09 3.04
C ALA A 41 -12.48 23.66 1.74
N PRO A 42 -11.84 24.83 1.78
CA PRO A 42 -11.01 25.32 0.68
C PRO A 42 -9.95 24.28 0.27
N PHE A 43 -9.68 24.18 -1.03
CA PHE A 43 -8.76 23.19 -1.61
C PHE A 43 -7.40 23.14 -0.90
N ILE A 44 -6.82 24.31 -0.60
CA ILE A 44 -5.52 24.42 0.10
C ILE A 44 -5.56 23.73 1.47
N ILE A 45 -6.65 23.87 2.22
CA ILE A 45 -6.78 23.27 3.55
C ILE A 45 -6.87 21.74 3.42
N ILE A 46 -7.64 21.24 2.45
CA ILE A 46 -7.75 19.80 2.19
C ILE A 46 -6.37 19.22 1.86
N MET A 47 -5.60 19.88 1.00
CA MET A 47 -4.26 19.44 0.62
C MET A 47 -3.29 19.42 1.80
N ILE A 48 -3.30 20.44 2.67
CA ILE A 48 -2.45 20.48 3.88
C ILE A 48 -2.80 19.34 4.83
N ILE A 49 -4.08 19.10 5.09
CA ILE A 49 -4.53 18.02 5.98
C ILE A 49 -4.15 16.66 5.40
N ALA A 50 -4.35 16.45 4.10
CA ALA A 50 -3.99 15.21 3.43
C ALA A 50 -2.48 14.96 3.46
N ALA A 51 -1.66 15.96 3.15
CA ALA A 51 -0.20 15.85 3.21
C ALA A 51 0.29 15.52 4.63
N ALA A 52 -0.23 16.22 5.64
CA ALA A 52 0.09 15.91 7.04
C ALA A 52 -0.33 14.49 7.40
N GLY A 53 -1.53 14.07 7.00
CA GLY A 53 -2.04 12.71 7.21
C GLY A 53 -1.13 11.63 6.60
N ILE A 54 -0.64 11.83 5.38
CA ILE A 54 0.30 10.91 4.72
C ILE A 54 1.62 10.85 5.49
N VAL A 55 2.18 12.00 5.87
CA VAL A 55 3.45 12.05 6.62
C VAL A 55 3.34 11.32 7.96
N PHE A 56 2.30 11.60 8.74
CA PHE A 56 2.06 10.89 10.00
C PHE A 56 1.81 9.40 9.76
N GLY A 57 0.93 9.06 8.81
CA GLY A 57 0.63 7.67 8.48
C GLY A 57 1.86 6.87 8.08
N ALA A 58 2.69 7.40 7.17
CA ALA A 58 3.91 6.76 6.72
C ALA A 58 4.94 6.60 7.85
N THR A 59 5.09 7.61 8.71
CA THR A 59 6.03 7.57 9.84
C THR A 59 5.67 6.48 10.86
N PHE A 60 4.37 6.24 11.08
CA PHE A 60 3.88 5.23 12.04
C PHE A 60 3.57 3.85 11.41
N SER A 61 3.85 3.63 10.11
CA SER A 61 3.51 2.40 9.37
C SER A 61 4.68 1.39 9.24
N SER A 62 5.45 1.21 10.31
CA SER A 62 6.62 0.31 10.30
C SER A 62 6.28 -1.16 10.03
N GLY A 63 5.10 -1.63 10.44
CA GLY A 63 4.68 -3.03 10.27
C GLY A 63 4.54 -3.45 8.80
N MET A 64 4.18 -2.53 7.91
CA MET A 64 4.07 -2.81 6.47
C MET A 64 5.43 -3.08 5.81
N MET A 65 6.51 -2.49 6.35
CA MET A 65 7.86 -2.66 5.81
C MET A 65 8.41 -4.06 6.08
N GLU A 66 8.07 -4.69 7.21
CA GLU A 66 8.46 -6.08 7.51
C GLU A 66 7.71 -7.06 6.60
N VAL A 67 6.42 -6.80 6.35
CA VAL A 67 5.58 -7.57 5.41
C VAL A 67 6.14 -7.47 3.99
N ALA A 68 6.54 -6.27 3.54
CA ALA A 68 7.15 -6.10 2.23
C ALA A 68 8.53 -6.80 2.11
N ARG A 69 9.31 -6.85 3.21
CA ARG A 69 10.68 -7.41 3.19
C ARG A 69 10.74 -8.92 3.23
N LYS A 70 9.84 -9.60 3.97
CA LYS A 70 9.88 -11.06 4.19
C LYS A 70 8.55 -11.77 3.92
N GLY A 71 7.52 -11.04 3.53
CA GLY A 71 6.19 -11.61 3.34
C GLY A 71 6.03 -12.42 2.08
N ILE A 72 6.85 -12.20 1.04
CA ILE A 72 6.66 -12.81 -0.28
C ILE A 72 7.70 -13.89 -0.59
N PHE A 73 8.96 -13.64 -0.26
CA PHE A 73 10.06 -14.58 -0.46
C PHE A 73 10.98 -14.57 0.77
N HIS A 74 11.77 -15.62 0.95
CA HIS A 74 12.75 -15.75 2.02
C HIS A 74 14.06 -15.09 1.58
N PRO A 75 14.38 -13.86 2.02
CA PRO A 75 15.52 -13.11 1.47
C PRO A 75 16.86 -13.78 1.78
N ASP A 76 16.93 -14.55 2.86
CA ASP A 76 18.07 -15.36 3.29
C ASP A 76 18.45 -16.48 2.31
N GLN A 77 17.52 -16.89 1.44
CA GLN A 77 17.77 -17.89 0.40
C GLN A 77 18.33 -17.28 -0.90
N PHE A 78 18.43 -15.94 -0.96
CA PHE A 78 18.95 -15.21 -2.11
C PHE A 78 20.31 -14.58 -1.77
N PHE A 79 21.22 -14.62 -2.75
CA PHE A 79 22.44 -13.85 -2.66
C PHE A 79 22.13 -12.36 -2.78
N PHE A 80 22.95 -11.51 -2.19
CA PHE A 80 22.77 -10.05 -2.25
C PHE A 80 22.57 -9.53 -3.69
N ARG A 81 23.32 -10.08 -4.66
CA ARG A 81 23.16 -9.73 -6.08
C ARG A 81 21.76 -10.05 -6.60
N GLU A 82 21.21 -11.20 -6.23
CA GLU A 82 19.89 -11.65 -6.66
C GLU A 82 18.80 -10.74 -6.07
N ILE A 83 18.91 -10.38 -4.78
CA ILE A 83 18.01 -9.44 -4.12
C ILE A 83 18.03 -8.07 -4.83
N MET A 84 19.22 -7.56 -5.16
CA MET A 84 19.36 -6.29 -5.87
C MET A 84 18.72 -6.33 -7.26
N ILE A 85 18.81 -7.46 -7.96
CA ILE A 85 18.14 -7.67 -9.26
C ILE A 85 16.63 -7.72 -9.09
N ILE A 86 16.12 -8.44 -8.07
CA ILE A 86 14.68 -8.50 -7.75
C ILE A 86 14.14 -7.09 -7.53
N PHE A 87 14.74 -6.30 -6.64
CA PHE A 87 14.24 -4.96 -6.36
C PHE A 87 14.35 -4.02 -7.56
N LEU A 88 15.41 -4.13 -8.36
CA LEU A 88 15.53 -3.34 -9.58
C LEU A 88 14.42 -3.71 -10.57
N ALA A 89 14.16 -5.00 -10.78
CA ALA A 89 13.11 -5.46 -11.68
C ALA A 89 11.71 -5.00 -11.20
N VAL A 90 11.45 -5.10 -9.90
CA VAL A 90 10.19 -4.66 -9.28
C VAL A 90 10.00 -3.17 -9.48
N MET A 91 10.95 -2.33 -9.04
CA MET A 91 10.82 -0.87 -9.14
C MET A 91 10.66 -0.38 -10.59
N MET A 92 11.37 -1.00 -11.54
CA MET A 92 11.17 -0.65 -12.95
C MET A 92 9.78 -1.04 -13.45
N THR A 93 9.31 -2.23 -13.07
CA THR A 93 7.99 -2.72 -13.50
C THR A 93 6.87 -1.86 -12.89
N ASP A 94 6.97 -1.52 -11.60
CA ASP A 94 5.97 -0.73 -10.89
C ASP A 94 5.80 0.65 -11.54
N ILE A 95 6.90 1.34 -11.81
CA ILE A 95 6.84 2.66 -12.47
C ILE A 95 6.22 2.57 -13.86
N ILE A 96 6.61 1.58 -14.66
CA ILE A 96 6.05 1.41 -16.01
C ILE A 96 4.54 1.10 -15.92
N LEU A 97 4.17 0.23 -14.99
CA LEU A 97 2.78 -0.18 -14.79
C LEU A 97 1.94 1.00 -14.31
N LEU A 98 2.35 1.67 -13.23
CA LEU A 98 1.63 2.80 -12.66
C LEU A 98 1.56 3.98 -13.62
N ASP A 99 2.63 4.29 -14.36
CA ASP A 99 2.62 5.34 -15.38
C ASP A 99 1.66 5.01 -16.52
N PHE A 100 1.62 3.76 -16.99
CA PHE A 100 0.66 3.32 -17.99
C PHE A 100 -0.78 3.52 -17.50
N PHE A 101 -1.12 2.99 -16.32
CA PHE A 101 -2.49 3.10 -15.80
C PHE A 101 -2.89 4.56 -15.51
N ASN A 102 -1.98 5.37 -14.97
CA ASN A 102 -2.21 6.80 -14.76
C ASN A 102 -2.41 7.55 -16.07
N THR A 103 -1.62 7.24 -17.11
CA THR A 103 -1.77 7.83 -18.45
C THR A 103 -3.17 7.55 -19.03
N PHE A 104 -3.72 6.36 -18.79
CA PHE A 104 -5.08 6.02 -19.20
C PHE A 104 -6.17 6.39 -18.18
N ALA A 105 -5.82 7.11 -17.11
CA ALA A 105 -6.71 7.51 -16.01
C ALA A 105 -7.50 6.33 -15.41
N LEU A 106 -6.88 5.15 -15.41
CA LEU A 106 -7.43 3.94 -14.83
C LEU A 106 -6.93 3.82 -13.38
N PRO A 107 -7.81 3.73 -12.38
CA PRO A 107 -7.39 3.57 -11.00
C PRO A 107 -6.75 2.18 -10.82
N THR A 108 -5.52 2.17 -10.30
CA THR A 108 -4.76 0.94 -10.06
C THR A 108 -4.40 0.80 -8.59
N SER A 109 -4.24 -0.44 -8.12
CA SER A 109 -3.81 -0.68 -6.74
C SER A 109 -2.29 -0.89 -6.69
N THR A 110 -1.58 0.10 -6.15
CA THR A 110 -0.14 0.07 -5.86
C THR A 110 0.24 -1.15 -5.00
N THR A 111 -0.57 -1.47 -3.98
CA THR A 111 -0.40 -2.68 -3.15
C THR A 111 -0.46 -3.97 -3.97
N VAL A 112 -1.41 -4.07 -4.92
CA VAL A 112 -1.53 -5.25 -5.77
C VAL A 112 -0.31 -5.36 -6.69
N SER A 113 0.10 -4.25 -7.32
CA SER A 113 1.28 -4.20 -8.20
C SER A 113 2.52 -4.73 -7.49
N ILE A 114 2.93 -4.09 -6.38
CA ILE A 114 4.15 -4.46 -5.64
C ILE A 114 4.12 -5.91 -5.16
N VAL A 115 2.97 -6.41 -4.68
CA VAL A 115 2.86 -7.81 -4.20
C VAL A 115 3.07 -8.81 -5.35
N PHE A 116 2.44 -8.58 -6.51
CA PHE A 116 2.57 -9.49 -7.65
C PHE A 116 3.91 -9.34 -8.37
N GLU A 117 4.49 -8.14 -8.39
CA GLU A 117 5.83 -7.89 -8.94
C GLU A 117 6.92 -8.56 -8.11
N LEU A 118 6.89 -8.41 -6.79
CA LEU A 118 7.83 -9.08 -5.89
C LEU A 118 7.70 -10.61 -6.02
N LEU A 119 6.47 -11.13 -6.09
CA LEU A 119 6.24 -12.56 -6.28
C LEU A 119 6.78 -13.03 -7.63
N GLY A 120 6.47 -12.31 -8.72
CA GLY A 120 6.92 -12.63 -10.06
C GLY A 120 8.44 -12.60 -10.19
N ALA A 121 9.08 -11.55 -9.69
CA ALA A 121 10.53 -11.40 -9.68
C ALA A 121 11.22 -12.48 -8.83
N ALA A 122 10.70 -12.77 -7.63
CA ALA A 122 11.22 -13.82 -6.78
C ALA A 122 11.09 -15.21 -7.43
N VAL A 123 9.94 -15.51 -8.05
CA VAL A 123 9.74 -16.78 -8.77
C VAL A 123 10.69 -16.88 -9.96
N ALA A 124 10.82 -15.83 -10.78
CA ALA A 124 11.72 -15.83 -11.93
C ALA A 124 13.18 -16.09 -11.54
N VAL A 125 13.68 -15.40 -10.51
CA VAL A 125 15.05 -15.58 -10.01
C VAL A 125 15.23 -16.96 -9.37
N SER A 126 14.22 -17.47 -8.64
CA SER A 126 14.25 -18.82 -8.07
C SER A 126 14.34 -19.90 -9.15
N ILE A 127 13.61 -19.75 -10.26
CA ILE A 127 13.66 -20.68 -11.40
C ILE A 127 15.06 -20.72 -12.00
N ILE A 128 15.66 -19.56 -12.26
CA ILE A 128 17.04 -19.47 -12.77
C ILE A 128 18.02 -20.18 -11.82
N LYS A 129 17.84 -20.01 -10.51
CA LYS A 129 18.71 -20.61 -9.50
C LYS A 129 18.58 -22.13 -9.44
N ILE A 130 17.35 -22.65 -9.38
CA ILE A 130 17.05 -24.08 -9.33
C ILE A 130 17.56 -24.79 -10.59
N THR A 131 17.35 -24.18 -11.76
CA THR A 131 17.82 -24.74 -13.03
C THR A 131 19.34 -24.73 -13.13
N ALA A 132 20.01 -23.69 -12.61
CA ALA A 132 21.47 -23.62 -12.57
C ALA A 132 22.10 -24.59 -11.57
N SER A 133 21.42 -24.92 -10.46
CA SER A 133 21.92 -25.85 -9.44
C SER A 133 21.63 -27.32 -9.73
N GLY A 134 20.87 -27.63 -10.78
CA GLY A 134 20.41 -29.00 -11.07
C GLY A 134 19.41 -29.56 -10.06
N SER A 135 18.78 -28.67 -9.27
CA SER A 135 17.79 -28.99 -8.24
C SER A 135 16.42 -29.27 -8.84
N THR A 136 15.48 -29.77 -8.02
CA THR A 136 14.11 -30.05 -8.49
C THR A 136 13.22 -28.84 -8.26
N MET A 137 12.22 -28.63 -9.13
CA MET A 137 11.24 -27.53 -8.98
C MET A 137 10.48 -27.55 -7.63
N ALA A 138 10.45 -28.70 -6.94
CA ALA A 138 9.92 -28.83 -5.58
C ALA A 138 10.64 -27.91 -4.56
N ASP A 139 11.90 -27.56 -4.82
CA ASP A 139 12.70 -26.69 -3.96
C ASP A 139 12.25 -25.22 -4.02
N MET A 140 11.36 -24.84 -4.94
CA MET A 140 10.78 -23.48 -5.00
C MET A 140 10.08 -23.07 -3.70
N SER A 141 9.51 -24.03 -2.98
CA SER A 141 8.89 -23.81 -1.66
C SER A 141 9.85 -23.28 -0.60
N GLN A 142 11.16 -23.45 -0.80
CA GLN A 142 12.20 -22.92 0.11
C GLN A 142 12.47 -21.44 -0.17
N TYR A 143 12.30 -20.98 -1.40
CA TYR A 143 12.57 -19.59 -1.80
C TYR A 143 11.36 -18.68 -1.60
N ILE A 144 10.16 -19.18 -1.87
CA ILE A 144 8.92 -18.42 -1.81
C ILE A 144 8.21 -18.68 -0.48
N ASN A 145 7.78 -17.62 0.20
CA ASN A 145 6.95 -17.74 1.38
C ASN A 145 5.48 -17.93 0.95
N THR A 146 5.17 -19.12 0.44
CA THR A 146 3.87 -19.44 -0.16
C THR A 146 2.72 -19.20 0.81
N SER A 147 2.90 -19.49 2.10
CA SER A 147 1.86 -19.27 3.11
C SER A 147 1.51 -17.80 3.26
N SER A 148 2.52 -16.93 3.41
CA SER A 148 2.30 -15.49 3.58
C SER A 148 1.86 -14.83 2.27
N ALA A 149 2.42 -15.23 1.13
CA ALA A 149 2.01 -14.76 -0.19
C ALA A 149 0.53 -15.07 -0.47
N LEU A 150 0.09 -16.32 -0.22
CA LEU A 150 -1.31 -16.71 -0.39
C LEU A 150 -2.22 -15.95 0.57
N LEU A 151 -1.81 -15.75 1.82
CA LEU A 151 -2.54 -14.94 2.79
C LEU A 151 -2.72 -13.50 2.29
N MET A 152 -1.67 -12.86 1.77
CA MET A 152 -1.75 -11.49 1.23
C MET A 152 -2.67 -11.41 0.01
N ILE A 153 -2.53 -12.31 -0.95
CA ILE A 153 -3.41 -12.36 -2.13
C ILE A 153 -4.87 -12.57 -1.71
N THR A 154 -5.12 -13.48 -0.77
CA THR A 154 -6.46 -13.72 -0.23
C THR A 154 -6.99 -12.48 0.48
N ALA A 155 -6.16 -11.80 1.26
CA ALA A 155 -6.53 -10.58 1.98
C ALA A 155 -6.87 -9.44 1.00
N ILE A 156 -6.13 -9.29 -0.09
CA ILE A 156 -6.44 -8.32 -1.16
C ILE A 156 -7.84 -8.58 -1.72
N LEU A 157 -8.14 -9.82 -2.13
CA LEU A 157 -9.44 -10.15 -2.71
C LEU A 157 -10.58 -10.01 -1.69
N LEU A 158 -10.36 -10.46 -0.46
CA LEU A 158 -11.34 -10.40 0.62
C LEU A 158 -11.59 -8.94 1.06
N SER A 159 -10.58 -8.07 1.00
CA SER A 159 -10.72 -6.66 1.36
C SER A 159 -11.77 -5.95 0.52
N VAL A 160 -11.89 -6.30 -0.77
CA VAL A 160 -12.91 -5.74 -1.67
C VAL A 160 -14.30 -6.08 -1.16
N VAL A 161 -14.55 -7.37 -0.87
CA VAL A 161 -15.84 -7.84 -0.35
C VAL A 161 -16.18 -7.15 0.97
N ILE A 162 -15.23 -7.12 1.91
CA ILE A 162 -15.42 -6.46 3.21
C ILE A 162 -15.73 -4.97 3.03
N ALA A 163 -14.97 -4.27 2.18
CA ALA A 163 -15.17 -2.84 1.93
C ALA A 163 -16.56 -2.56 1.35
N PHE A 164 -17.03 -3.37 0.40
CA PHE A 164 -18.38 -3.23 -0.15
C PHE A 164 -19.47 -3.53 0.89
N THR A 165 -19.35 -4.62 1.65
CA THR A 165 -20.35 -4.98 2.66
C THR A 165 -20.42 -3.96 3.79
N VAL A 166 -19.28 -3.61 4.39
CA VAL A 166 -19.22 -2.62 5.47
C VAL A 166 -19.62 -1.25 4.95
N GLY A 167 -19.16 -0.87 3.75
CA GLY A 167 -19.53 0.39 3.10
C GLY A 167 -21.03 0.52 2.91
N LEU A 168 -21.70 -0.54 2.45
CA LEU A 168 -23.16 -0.57 2.30
C LEU A 168 -23.88 -0.40 3.64
N ILE A 169 -23.44 -1.12 4.68
CA ILE A 169 -24.04 -1.02 6.03
C ILE A 169 -23.87 0.39 6.59
N ILE A 170 -22.65 0.93 6.55
CA ILE A 170 -22.36 2.27 7.06
C ILE A 170 -23.13 3.33 6.26
N GLN A 171 -23.19 3.20 4.94
CA GLN A 171 -23.97 4.10 4.09
C GLN A 171 -25.46 4.08 4.46
N TYR A 172 -26.04 2.90 4.72
CA TYR A 172 -27.42 2.77 5.18
C TYR A 172 -27.64 3.47 6.52
N LEU A 173 -26.77 3.22 7.51
CA LEU A 173 -26.87 3.85 8.83
C LEU A 173 -26.76 5.38 8.75
N VAL A 174 -25.80 5.90 7.97
CA VAL A 174 -25.64 7.35 7.77
C VAL A 174 -26.88 7.95 7.12
N ARG A 175 -27.48 7.28 6.12
CA ARG A 175 -28.74 7.73 5.50
C ARG A 175 -29.90 7.75 6.49
N VAL A 176 -30.01 6.78 7.39
CA VAL A 176 -31.06 6.78 8.43
C VAL A 176 -30.84 7.93 9.42
N MET A 177 -29.63 8.09 9.95
CA MET A 177 -29.33 9.11 10.97
C MET A 177 -29.45 10.54 10.44
N PHE A 178 -28.86 10.82 9.27
CA PHE A 178 -28.83 12.19 8.73
C PHE A 178 -30.04 12.49 7.85
N SER A 179 -30.79 11.46 7.41
CA SER A 179 -31.89 11.57 6.44
C SER A 179 -31.44 12.37 5.19
N PHE A 180 -32.32 12.60 4.23
CA PHE A 180 -32.01 13.54 3.13
C PHE A 180 -31.98 15.02 3.60
N ASN A 181 -31.92 15.28 4.92
CA ASN A 181 -31.97 16.62 5.51
C ASN A 181 -30.78 16.88 6.46
N PHE A 182 -29.58 16.84 5.88
CA PHE A 182 -28.30 17.00 6.56
C PHE A 182 -28.22 18.22 7.50
N LYS A 183 -28.74 19.38 7.06
CA LYS A 183 -28.61 20.65 7.80
C LYS A 183 -29.26 20.61 9.19
N LYS A 184 -30.39 19.91 9.34
CA LYS A 184 -31.09 19.79 10.64
C LYS A 184 -30.43 18.74 11.51
N ASN A 185 -30.06 17.60 10.94
CA ASN A 185 -29.60 16.43 11.69
C ASN A 185 -28.14 16.54 12.15
N ILE A 186 -27.31 17.35 11.47
CA ILE A 186 -25.92 17.58 11.88
C ILE A 186 -25.80 18.18 13.29
N LYS A 187 -26.77 19.01 13.72
CA LYS A 187 -26.79 19.59 15.06
C LYS A 187 -26.94 18.53 16.16
N TYR A 188 -27.59 17.42 15.86
CA TYR A 188 -27.88 16.35 16.83
C TYR A 188 -26.86 15.21 16.74
N PHE A 189 -26.53 14.77 15.51
CA PHE A 189 -25.70 13.59 15.29
C PHE A 189 -24.28 13.89 14.85
N GLY A 190 -23.96 15.15 14.49
CA GLY A 190 -22.64 15.53 13.99
C GLY A 190 -21.53 15.33 15.02
N ALA A 191 -21.76 15.69 16.28
CA ALA A 191 -20.78 15.48 17.35
C ALA A 191 -20.50 13.99 17.62
N LEU A 192 -21.54 13.15 17.59
CA LEU A 192 -21.39 11.70 17.76
C LEU A 192 -20.59 11.10 16.59
N TRP A 193 -20.96 11.43 15.36
CA TRP A 193 -20.31 10.91 14.16
C TRP A 193 -18.85 11.36 14.06
N GLY A 194 -18.60 12.66 14.29
CA GLY A 194 -17.25 13.21 14.35
C GLY A 194 -16.43 12.61 15.49
N GLY A 195 -17.03 12.38 16.65
CA GLY A 195 -16.39 11.72 17.79
C GLY A 195 -15.95 10.29 17.48
N ILE A 196 -16.80 9.49 16.84
CA ILE A 196 -16.45 8.12 16.39
C ILE A 196 -15.30 8.17 15.37
N ALA A 197 -15.39 9.07 14.38
CA ALA A 197 -14.36 9.21 13.35
C ALA A 197 -13.00 9.63 13.93
N ILE A 198 -12.97 10.66 14.79
CA ILE A 198 -11.74 11.13 15.45
C ILE A 198 -11.19 10.03 16.35
N SER A 199 -12.04 9.33 17.10
CA SER A 199 -11.61 8.23 17.97
C SER A 199 -10.97 7.09 17.16
N ALA A 200 -11.56 6.72 16.03
CA ALA A 200 -11.01 5.70 15.14
C ALA A 200 -9.65 6.13 14.56
N ILE A 201 -9.55 7.35 14.00
CA ILE A 201 -8.29 7.89 13.46
C ILE A 201 -7.20 7.93 14.54
N THR A 202 -7.54 8.46 15.71
CA THR A 202 -6.60 8.58 16.84
C THR A 202 -6.15 7.20 17.34
N PHE A 203 -7.06 6.24 17.44
CA PHE A 203 -6.72 4.87 17.83
C PHE A 203 -5.73 4.23 16.84
N PHE A 204 -5.98 4.34 15.54
CA PHE A 204 -5.12 3.73 14.54
C PHE A 204 -3.75 4.40 14.46
N ILE A 205 -3.68 5.74 14.51
CA ILE A 205 -2.41 6.47 14.46
C ILE A 205 -1.63 6.26 15.76
N LEU A 206 -2.22 6.56 16.91
CA LEU A 206 -1.49 6.60 18.19
C LEU A 206 -1.35 5.23 18.82
N ILE A 207 -2.40 4.41 18.90
CA ILE A 207 -2.33 3.15 19.64
C ILE A 207 -1.77 2.04 18.76
N LYS A 208 -2.32 1.87 17.56
CA LYS A 208 -1.88 0.81 16.66
C LYS A 208 -0.56 1.17 15.98
N GLY A 209 -0.41 2.40 15.50
CA GLY A 209 0.80 2.89 14.85
C GLY A 209 2.01 2.97 15.80
N ALA A 210 1.83 3.49 17.02
CA ALA A 210 2.97 3.57 17.96
C ALA A 210 3.47 2.20 18.43
N LYS A 211 2.61 1.16 18.48
CA LYS A 211 3.04 -0.21 18.83
C LYS A 211 4.04 -0.81 17.84
N GLY A 212 4.10 -0.32 16.60
CA GLY A 212 5.10 -0.74 15.62
C GLY A 212 6.25 0.26 15.46
N SER A 213 6.08 1.52 15.85
CA SER A 213 7.04 2.60 15.56
C SER A 213 8.41 2.31 16.19
N SER A 214 9.49 2.49 15.42
CA SER A 214 10.87 2.31 15.91
C SER A 214 11.33 3.38 16.91
N PHE A 215 10.47 4.35 17.23
CA PHE A 215 10.74 5.43 18.19
C PHE A 215 10.43 5.05 19.65
N LEU A 216 9.82 3.87 19.89
CA LEU A 216 9.59 3.25 21.19
C LEU A 216 10.21 1.86 21.21
#